data_AF-A0A371BEZ4-F1
#
_entry.id   AF-A0A371BEZ4-F1
#
_cell.length_a   1.000
_cell.length_b   1.000
_cell.length_c   1.000
_cell.angle_alpha   90.00
_cell.angle_beta   90.00
_cell.angle_gamma   90.00
#
_symmetry.space_group_name_H-M   'P 1'
#
loop_
_entity.id
_entity.type
_entity.pdbx_description
1 polymer ?
#
loop_
_entity_poly.entity_id
_entity_poly.type
_entity_poly.pdbx_seq_one_letter_code
_entity_poly.pdbx_strand_id
1 'polypeptide(L)'
;MKAALTVAFCVVLGSFQVLNAQATQPDVPTLAQALDRCMATYAVKLTKTDATDEAIYTAATEGCKQIETDLVAAVRQDVPANQADAALQQWSAQAKPNFMSLLQRIRTDRAARLAQ
;
A
#
# COMPACT_ATOMS: atom_id res chain seq x y z
N MET A 1 -67.01 16.86 -30.61
CA MET A 1 -66.69 15.44 -30.39
C MET A 1 -65.48 15.09 -31.24
N LYS A 2 -64.50 14.37 -30.65
CA LYS A 2 -63.31 13.72 -31.26
C LYS A 2 -62.24 14.65 -31.87
N ALA A 3 -60.95 14.41 -31.73
CA ALA A 3 -60.08 13.76 -30.74
C ALA A 3 -58.65 14.08 -31.19
N ALA A 4 -57.76 14.21 -30.22
CA ALA A 4 -56.34 14.52 -30.35
C ALA A 4 -55.53 13.51 -31.19
N LEU A 5 -54.44 13.98 -31.79
CA LEU A 5 -53.20 13.20 -31.87
C LEU A 5 -51.99 14.14 -31.92
N THR A 6 -51.51 14.55 -30.75
CA THR A 6 -50.26 15.29 -30.57
C THR A 6 -49.15 14.26 -30.37
N VAL A 7 -48.24 14.13 -31.34
CA VAL A 7 -47.04 13.29 -31.20
C VAL A 7 -46.06 14.04 -30.31
N ALA A 8 -46.02 13.67 -29.03
CA ALA A 8 -45.04 14.14 -28.07
C ALA A 8 -43.67 13.54 -28.41
N PHE A 9 -42.79 14.37 -28.93
CA PHE A 9 -41.38 14.06 -29.13
C PHE A 9 -40.70 14.07 -27.76
N CYS A 10 -40.63 12.90 -27.10
CA CYS A 10 -39.88 12.72 -25.86
C CYS A 10 -38.39 12.94 -26.11
N VAL A 11 -37.93 14.15 -25.78
CA VAL A 11 -36.52 14.46 -25.57
C VAL A 11 -36.05 13.65 -24.37
N VAL A 12 -35.48 12.47 -24.62
CA VAL A 12 -34.66 11.76 -23.64
C VAL A 12 -33.33 12.51 -23.58
N LEU A 13 -33.30 13.56 -22.76
CA LEU A 13 -32.05 14.13 -22.24
C LEU A 13 -31.37 13.00 -21.47
N GLY A 14 -30.40 12.38 -22.13
CA GLY A 14 -29.56 11.34 -21.56
C GLY A 14 -28.92 11.85 -20.27
N SER A 15 -29.38 11.31 -19.16
CA SER A 15 -28.68 11.33 -17.89
C SER A 15 -27.37 10.54 -18.06
N PHE A 16 -26.34 11.16 -18.62
CA PHE A 16 -24.96 10.71 -18.46
C PHE A 16 -24.61 10.93 -16.99
N GLN A 17 -25.05 10.02 -16.13
CA GLN A 17 -24.50 9.88 -14.79
C GLN A 17 -23.07 9.39 -14.98
N VAL A 18 -22.14 10.34 -15.03
CA VAL A 18 -20.73 10.07 -14.78
C VAL A 18 -20.69 9.54 -13.35
N LEU A 19 -20.69 8.20 -13.24
CA LEU A 19 -20.38 7.49 -12.02
C LEU A 19 -18.90 7.81 -11.73
N ASN A 20 -18.65 8.96 -11.11
CA ASN A 20 -17.38 9.23 -10.47
C ASN A 20 -17.31 8.25 -9.31
N ALA A 21 -16.83 7.03 -9.59
CA ALA A 21 -16.13 6.25 -8.58
C ALA A 21 -14.95 7.13 -8.15
N GLN A 22 -15.19 7.97 -7.15
CA GLN A 22 -14.14 8.69 -6.46
C GLN A 22 -13.21 7.59 -5.99
N ALA A 23 -12.02 7.51 -6.58
CA ALA A 23 -10.99 6.63 -6.08
C ALA A 23 -10.66 7.16 -4.68
N THR A 24 -11.31 6.60 -3.66
CA THR A 24 -10.97 6.87 -2.27
C THR A 24 -9.50 6.53 -2.14
N GLN A 25 -8.66 7.54 -1.87
CA GLN A 25 -7.25 7.29 -1.63
C GLN A 25 -7.13 6.23 -0.52
N PRO A 26 -6.26 5.23 -0.68
CA PRO A 26 -6.13 4.18 0.32
C PRO A 26 -5.75 4.79 1.67
N ASP A 27 -6.45 4.34 2.72
CA ASP A 27 -6.24 4.82 4.08
C ASP A 27 -4.92 4.31 4.67
N VAL A 28 -4.46 4.97 5.73
CA VAL A 28 -3.19 4.66 6.42
C VAL A 28 -3.04 3.16 6.76
N PRO A 29 -4.03 2.48 7.40
CA PRO A 29 -3.96 1.04 7.65
C PRO A 29 -3.73 0.19 6.39
N THR A 30 -4.43 0.49 5.30
CA THR A 30 -4.30 -0.23 4.03
C THR A 30 -2.91 -0.06 3.43
N LEU A 31 -2.38 1.17 3.43
CA LEU A 31 -1.03 1.47 2.93
C LEU A 31 0.06 0.83 3.79
N ALA A 32 -0.10 0.83 5.11
CA ALA A 32 0.83 0.17 6.03
C ALA A 32 0.90 -1.34 5.78
N GLN A 33 -0.26 -2.00 5.64
CA GLN A 33 -0.32 -3.42 5.32
C GLN A 33 0.28 -3.74 3.93
N ALA A 34 0.05 -2.87 2.94
CA ALA A 34 0.63 -3.02 1.61
C ALA A 34 2.16 -2.92 1.65
N LEU A 35 2.70 -1.97 2.43
CA LEU A 35 4.13 -1.80 2.62
C LEU A 35 4.76 -3.01 3.30
N ASP A 36 4.17 -3.49 4.41
CA ASP A 36 4.64 -4.68 5.13
C ASP A 36 4.67 -5.91 4.21
N ARG A 37 3.62 -6.10 3.41
CA ARG A 37 3.56 -7.21 2.44
C ARG A 37 4.61 -7.06 1.34
N CYS A 38 4.84 -5.86 0.84
CA CYS A 38 5.88 -5.58 -0.15
C CYS A 38 7.26 -5.93 0.40
N MET A 39 7.60 -5.41 1.59
CA MET A 39 8.86 -5.65 2.27
C MET A 39 9.08 -7.14 2.56
N ALA A 40 8.07 -7.82 3.10
CA ALA A 40 8.13 -9.26 3.36
C ALA A 40 8.34 -10.09 2.08
N THR A 41 7.76 -9.67 0.96
CA THR A 41 7.94 -10.33 -0.34
C THR A 41 9.39 -10.24 -0.80
N TYR A 42 10.01 -9.05 -0.70
CA TYR A 42 11.43 -8.87 -0.98
C TYR A 42 12.31 -9.70 -0.05
N ALA A 43 12.02 -9.68 1.26
CA ALA A 43 12.73 -10.48 2.26
C ALA A 43 12.71 -11.97 1.89
N VAL A 44 11.53 -12.55 1.63
CA VAL A 44 11.40 -13.97 1.27
C VAL A 44 12.06 -14.30 -0.07
N LYS A 45 11.99 -13.40 -1.05
CA LYS A 45 12.56 -13.62 -2.38
C LYS A 45 14.09 -13.58 -2.35
N LEU A 46 14.66 -12.58 -1.69
CA LEU A 46 16.09 -12.31 -1.76
C LEU A 46 16.90 -13.09 -0.71
N THR A 47 16.29 -13.54 0.39
CA THR A 47 16.94 -14.50 1.32
C THR A 47 17.24 -15.87 0.68
N LYS A 48 16.77 -16.11 -0.55
CA LYS A 48 17.13 -17.29 -1.35
C LYS A 48 18.39 -17.11 -2.19
N THR A 49 18.96 -15.92 -2.17
CA THR A 49 20.16 -15.53 -2.94
C THR A 49 21.32 -15.27 -1.99
N ASP A 50 22.50 -15.03 -2.55
CA ASP A 50 23.71 -14.70 -1.78
C ASP A 50 23.78 -13.20 -1.37
N ALA A 51 22.67 -12.47 -1.51
CA ALA A 51 22.60 -11.06 -1.10
C ALA A 51 22.78 -10.91 0.42
N THR A 52 23.57 -9.90 0.82
CA THR A 52 23.70 -9.50 2.22
C THR A 52 22.40 -8.90 2.75
N ASP A 53 22.20 -8.89 4.07
CA ASP A 53 20.97 -8.34 4.68
C ASP A 53 20.76 -6.87 4.33
N GLU A 54 21.84 -6.11 4.29
CA GLU A 54 21.88 -4.72 3.88
C GLU A 54 21.44 -4.57 2.43
N ALA A 55 21.94 -5.41 1.51
CA ALA A 55 21.54 -5.37 0.11
C ALA A 55 20.06 -5.73 -0.07
N ILE A 56 19.56 -6.70 0.71
CA ILE A 56 18.14 -7.09 0.71
C ILE A 56 17.28 -5.92 1.22
N TYR A 57 17.68 -5.25 2.28
CA TYR A 57 16.97 -4.09 2.82
C TYR A 57 16.97 -2.91 1.84
N THR A 58 18.10 -2.59 1.22
CA THR A 58 18.19 -1.55 0.19
C THR A 58 17.30 -1.89 -1.02
N ALA A 59 17.30 -3.13 -1.48
CA ALA A 59 16.43 -3.55 -2.58
C ALA A 59 14.94 -3.49 -2.20
N ALA A 60 14.59 -3.88 -0.97
CA ALA A 60 13.22 -3.84 -0.48
C ALA A 60 12.71 -2.40 -0.34
N THR A 61 13.50 -1.52 0.28
CA THR A 61 13.15 -0.10 0.44
C THR A 61 12.99 0.59 -0.91
N GLU A 62 13.91 0.40 -1.85
CA GLU A 62 13.76 0.97 -3.19
C GLU A 62 12.55 0.40 -3.93
N GLY A 63 12.34 -0.92 -3.84
CA GLY A 63 11.22 -1.60 -4.48
C GLY A 63 9.84 -1.26 -3.91
N CYS A 64 9.76 -0.81 -2.66
CA CYS A 64 8.52 -0.48 -1.97
C CYS A 64 8.33 1.04 -1.75
N LYS A 65 9.26 1.87 -2.25
CA LYS A 65 9.32 3.32 -2.01
C LYS A 65 8.04 4.09 -2.34
N GLN A 66 7.34 3.70 -3.41
CA GLN A 66 6.09 4.40 -3.77
C GLN A 66 5.02 4.20 -2.70
N ILE A 67 4.88 2.97 -2.18
CA ILE A 67 3.90 2.66 -1.13
C ILE A 67 4.25 3.39 0.17
N GLU A 68 5.54 3.44 0.52
CA GLU A 68 6.03 4.23 1.65
C GLU A 68 5.75 5.73 1.47
N THR A 69 5.94 6.27 0.26
CA THR A 69 5.64 7.68 -0.04
C THR A 69 4.15 7.97 0.13
N ASP A 70 3.28 7.10 -0.40
CA ASP A 70 1.84 7.23 -0.27
C ASP A 70 1.40 7.11 1.20
N LEU A 71 2.01 6.20 1.97
CA LEU A 71 1.78 6.05 3.41
C LEU A 71 2.14 7.31 4.18
N VAL A 72 3.32 7.89 3.93
CA VAL A 72 3.77 9.13 4.57
C VAL A 72 2.81 10.28 4.25
N ALA A 73 2.35 10.37 3.01
CA ALA A 73 1.37 11.38 2.59
C ALA A 73 0.04 11.20 3.34
N ALA A 74 -0.49 9.97 3.40
CA ALA A 74 -1.73 9.65 4.11
C ALA A 74 -1.62 9.96 5.61
N VAL A 75 -0.50 9.58 6.27
CA VAL A 75 -0.27 9.89 7.69
C VAL A 75 -0.28 11.40 7.93
N ARG A 76 0.36 12.19 7.06
CA ARG A 76 0.37 13.66 7.18
C ARG A 76 -0.99 14.30 6.94
N GLN A 77 -1.86 13.63 6.19
CA GLN A 77 -3.22 14.09 5.93
C GLN A 77 -4.17 13.74 7.09
N ASP A 78 -4.03 12.55 7.67
CA ASP A 78 -4.98 12.00 8.64
C ASP A 78 -4.59 12.27 10.10
N VAL A 79 -3.32 12.59 10.37
CA VAL A 79 -2.77 12.80 11.72
C VAL A 79 -2.39 14.28 11.91
N PRO A 80 -2.69 14.89 13.07
CA PRO A 80 -2.22 16.25 13.38
C PRO A 80 -0.71 16.39 13.19
N ALA A 81 -0.25 17.50 12.59
CA ALA A 81 1.14 17.69 12.18
C ALA A 81 2.17 17.45 13.31
N ASN A 82 1.84 17.88 14.54
CA ASN A 82 2.70 17.69 15.72
C ASN A 82 2.85 16.22 16.16
N GLN A 83 1.92 15.35 15.76
CA GLN A 83 1.95 13.91 16.04
C GLN A 83 2.44 13.11 14.84
N ALA A 84 2.15 13.57 13.61
CA ALA A 84 2.54 12.90 12.37
C ALA A 84 4.07 12.76 12.27
N ASP A 85 4.82 13.85 12.49
CA ASP A 85 6.28 13.82 12.37
C ASP A 85 6.94 12.92 13.42
N ALA A 86 6.45 12.96 14.67
CA ALA A 86 6.94 12.08 15.73
C ALA A 86 6.64 10.60 15.45
N ALA A 87 5.43 10.31 14.94
CA ALA A 87 5.04 8.95 14.57
C ALA A 87 5.87 8.41 13.39
N LEU A 88 6.09 9.23 12.36
CA LEU A 88 6.91 8.87 11.20
C LEU A 88 8.38 8.67 11.58
N GLN A 89 8.93 9.52 12.47
CA GLN A 89 10.29 9.33 12.98
C GLN A 89 10.41 8.01 13.75
N GLN A 90 9.50 7.74 14.68
CA GLN A 90 9.49 6.49 15.44
C GLN A 90 9.37 5.27 14.53
N TRP A 91 8.49 5.33 13.54
CA TRP A 91 8.32 4.27 12.54
C TRP A 91 9.60 4.02 11.74
N SER A 92 10.21 5.09 11.20
CA SER A 92 11.45 4.99 10.42
C SER A 92 12.63 4.42 11.22
N ALA A 93 12.73 4.77 12.51
CA ALA A 93 13.77 4.26 13.41
C ALA A 93 13.64 2.74 13.65
N GLN A 94 12.42 2.22 13.62
CA GLN A 94 12.14 0.79 13.82
C GLN A 94 12.10 -0.02 12.51
N ALA A 95 11.97 0.63 11.36
CA ALA A 95 11.82 -0.04 10.07
C ALA A 95 12.98 -1.00 9.76
N LYS A 96 14.23 -0.52 9.86
CA LYS A 96 15.42 -1.34 9.62
C LYS A 96 15.59 -2.48 10.65
N PRO A 97 15.59 -2.25 11.97
CA PRO A 97 15.78 -3.35 12.93
C PRO A 97 14.68 -4.41 12.83
N ASN A 98 13.42 -4.01 12.58
CA ASN A 98 12.33 -4.97 12.37
C ASN A 98 12.57 -5.81 11.11
N PHE A 99 13.01 -5.19 10.01
CA PHE A 99 13.32 -5.91 8.79
C PHE A 99 14.49 -6.90 8.98
N MET A 100 15.54 -6.51 9.70
CA MET A 100 16.66 -7.40 10.02
C MET A 100 16.20 -8.62 10.82
N SER A 101 15.34 -8.41 11.82
CA SER A 101 14.75 -9.50 12.60
C SER A 101 13.92 -10.46 11.72
N LEU A 102 13.17 -9.91 10.76
CA LEU A 102 12.42 -10.71 9.79
C LEU A 102 13.36 -11.57 8.91
N LEU A 103 14.46 -11.02 8.40
CA LEU A 103 15.43 -11.76 7.60
C LEU A 103 16.03 -12.93 8.39
N GLN A 104 16.44 -12.68 9.64
CA GLN A 104 16.97 -13.70 10.51
C GLN A 104 15.97 -14.83 10.74
N ARG A 105 14.71 -14.49 11.03
CA ARG A 105 13.65 -15.49 11.21
C ARG A 105 13.43 -16.34 9.96
N ILE A 106 13.37 -15.72 8.78
CA ILE A 106 13.19 -16.45 7.50
C ILE A 106 14.34 -17.44 7.28
N ARG A 107 15.59 -17.05 7.56
CA ARG A 107 16.75 -17.92 7.41
C ARG A 107 16.73 -19.08 8.40
N THR A 108 16.43 -18.80 9.66
CA THR A 108 16.29 -19.83 10.70
C THR A 108 15.21 -20.85 10.33
N ASP A 109 14.03 -20.37 9.91
CA ASP A 109 12.91 -21.23 9.50
C ASP A 109 13.27 -22.10 8.29
N ARG A 110 14.05 -21.56 7.36
CA ARG A 110 14.54 -22.31 6.20
C ARG A 110 15.56 -23.38 6.59
N ALA A 111 16.56 -23.04 7.40
CA ALA A 111 17.57 -23.99 7.86
C ALA A 111 16.92 -25.15 8.62
N ALA A 112 15.94 -24.85 9.49
CA ALA A 112 15.19 -25.87 10.25
C ALA A 112 14.40 -26.84 9.35
N ARG A 113 13.90 -26.36 8.20
CA ARG A 113 13.19 -27.21 7.22
C ARG A 113 14.12 -28.09 6.37
N LEU A 114 15.38 -27.69 6.22
CA LEU A 114 16.39 -28.47 5.47
C LEU A 114 17.07 -29.53 6.35
N ALA A 115 17.02 -29.38 7.67
CA ALA A 115 17.54 -30.34 8.64
C ALA A 115 16.55 -31.47 8.98
N GLN A 116 15.34 -31.42 8.43
CA GLN A 116 14.30 -32.45 8.52
C GLN A 116 14.27 -33.28 7.24
#